data_AF-R3WFD2-F1
#
_entry.id   AF-R3WFD2-F1
#
_cell.length_a   1.000
_cell.length_b   1.000
_cell.length_c   1.000
_cell.angle_alpha   90.00
_cell.angle_beta   90.00
_cell.angle_gamma   90.00
#
_symmetry.space_group_name_H-M   'P 1'
#
loop_
_entity.id
_entity.type
_entity.pdbx_description
1 polymer ?
#
loop_
_entity_poly.entity_id
_entity_poly.type
_entity_poly.pdbx_seq_one_letter_code
_entity_poly.pdbx_strand_id
1 'polypeptide(L)'
;MFYQQALTPKALLRMLPHISECFLLIQSHFKERYYQVAVYKYEKECFILRDDVLVKKMGRLSLSSHGDEEEILSAIEEALDANHYLITEEKNVLLDLRTIEKMGETAKTTINYFEFVDL
;
A
#
# COMPACT_ATOMS: atom_id res chain seq x y z
N MET A 1 -3.05 16.64 -3.39
CA MET A 1 -1.89 16.93 -2.48
C MET A 1 -1.33 15.61 -2.03
N PHE A 2 -0.02 15.44 -2.22
CA PHE A 2 0.68 14.16 -2.08
C PHE A 2 1.47 14.09 -0.78
N TYR A 3 1.26 13.02 0.00
CA TYR A 3 2.07 12.72 1.18
C TYR A 3 2.67 11.32 1.10
N GLN A 4 4.01 11.27 1.07
CA GLN A 4 4.76 10.03 1.28
C GLN A 4 5.28 10.01 2.71
N GLN A 5 4.86 9.00 3.49
CA GLN A 5 5.36 8.80 4.85
C GLN A 5 5.75 7.34 5.07
N ALA A 6 6.92 7.11 5.65
CA ALA A 6 7.26 5.79 6.19
C ALA A 6 6.40 5.53 7.43
N LEU A 7 5.37 4.70 7.28
CA LEU A 7 4.46 4.35 8.37
C LEU A 7 4.76 2.97 8.93
N THR A 8 4.65 2.85 10.25
CA THR A 8 4.64 1.54 10.92
C THR A 8 3.28 0.87 10.74
N PRO A 9 3.20 -0.47 10.78
CA PRO A 9 1.92 -1.18 10.77
C PRO A 9 0.92 -0.63 11.81
N LYS A 10 1.42 -0.30 13.01
CA LYS A 10 0.62 0.26 14.10
C LYS A 10 0.03 1.65 13.79
N ALA A 11 0.78 2.50 13.08
CA ALA A 11 0.29 3.81 12.66
C ALA A 11 -0.80 3.65 11.60
N LEU A 12 -0.56 2.81 10.60
CA LEU A 12 -1.55 2.51 9.55
C LEU A 12 -2.84 1.91 10.08
N LEU A 13 -2.77 1.02 11.07
CA LEU A 13 -3.97 0.46 11.72
C LEU A 13 -4.87 1.53 12.34
N ARG A 14 -4.32 2.68 12.74
CA ARG A 14 -5.09 3.81 13.30
C ARG A 14 -5.59 4.74 12.21
N MET A 15 -4.79 4.96 11.17
CA MET A 15 -5.08 5.94 10.12
C MET A 15 -6.03 5.39 9.06
N LEU A 16 -5.79 4.16 8.57
CA LEU A 16 -6.44 3.62 7.38
C LEU A 16 -7.98 3.74 7.38
N PRO A 17 -8.70 3.48 8.49
CA PRO A 17 -10.16 3.64 8.54
C PRO A 17 -10.66 5.08 8.34
N HIS A 18 -9.78 6.08 8.48
CA HIS A 18 -10.10 7.50 8.42
C HIS A 18 -9.63 8.18 7.13
N ILE A 19 -8.91 7.45 6.27
CA ILE A 19 -8.42 7.95 4.99
C ILE A 19 -9.40 7.54 3.90
N SER A 20 -9.80 8.48 3.03
CA SER A 20 -10.67 8.20 1.88
C SER A 20 -9.89 7.56 0.75
N GLU A 21 -8.72 8.11 0.40
CA GLU A 21 -7.94 7.64 -0.73
C GLU A 21 -6.45 7.47 -0.40
N CYS A 22 -5.94 6.26 -0.64
CA CYS A 22 -4.51 6.00 -0.48
C CYS A 22 -4.03 4.79 -1.27
N PHE A 23 -2.72 4.73 -1.48
CA PHE A 23 -2.01 3.54 -1.92
C PHE A 23 -1.10 3.02 -0.82
N LEU A 24 -1.05 1.70 -0.70
CA LEU A 24 -0.22 0.95 0.23
C LEU A 24 0.54 -0.14 -0.54
N LEU A 25 1.85 -0.17 -0.40
CA LEU A 25 2.66 -1.36 -0.71
C LEU A 25 3.29 -1.85 0.59
N ILE A 26 2.82 -3.01 1.06
CA ILE A 26 3.30 -3.66 2.27
C ILE A 26 4.22 -4.81 1.84
N GLN A 27 5.45 -4.78 2.31
CA GLN A 27 6.45 -5.83 2.07
C GLN A 27 7.00 -6.28 3.40
N SER A 28 6.91 -7.58 3.70
CA SER A 28 7.39 -8.14 4.96
C SER A 28 8.16 -9.43 4.73
N HIS A 29 9.36 -9.48 5.31
CA HIS A 29 10.18 -10.69 5.34
C HIS A 29 10.10 -11.33 6.72
N PHE A 30 9.50 -12.52 6.77
CA PHE A 30 9.51 -13.41 7.92
C PHE A 30 10.61 -14.46 7.75
N LYS A 31 10.91 -15.23 8.81
CA LYS A 31 11.97 -16.27 8.80
C LYS A 31 11.93 -17.21 7.58
N GLU A 32 10.74 -17.61 7.14
CA GLU A 32 10.57 -18.62 6.08
C GLU A 32 9.64 -18.14 4.95
N ARG A 33 9.14 -16.90 5.02
CA ARG A 33 8.11 -16.41 4.10
C ARG A 33 8.34 -14.95 3.75
N TYR A 34 8.11 -14.65 2.48
CA TYR A 34 7.97 -13.29 1.99
C TYR A 34 6.50 -12.99 1.79
N TYR A 35 6.04 -11.86 2.31
CA TYR A 35 4.69 -11.36 2.14
C TYR A 35 4.76 -10.02 1.41
N GLN A 36 3.92 -9.88 0.39
CA GLN A 36 3.76 -8.64 -0.35
C GLN A 36 2.30 -8.46 -0.74
N VAL A 37 1.78 -7.26 -0.48
CA VAL A 37 0.48 -6.84 -1.01
C VAL A 37 0.57 -5.37 -1.39
N ALA A 38 0.04 -5.04 -2.57
CA ALA A 38 -0.29 -3.68 -2.91
C ALA A 38 -1.81 -3.50 -2.84
N VAL A 39 -2.25 -2.41 -2.20
CA VAL A 39 -3.65 -2.07 -2.03
C VAL A 39 -3.85 -0.61 -2.41
N TYR A 40 -4.82 -0.36 -3.28
CA TYR A 40 -5.36 0.97 -3.48
C TYR A 40 -6.71 1.06 -2.79
N LYS A 41 -6.91 2.08 -1.96
CA LYS A 41 -8.16 2.37 -1.28
C LYS A 41 -8.76 3.61 -1.93
N TYR A 42 -10.04 3.52 -2.27
CA TYR A 42 -10.86 4.65 -2.72
C TYR A 42 -12.20 4.61 -2.00
N GLU A 43 -12.47 5.63 -1.19
CA GLU A 43 -13.62 5.71 -0.29
C GLU A 43 -13.74 4.49 0.64
N LYS A 44 -14.69 3.60 0.36
CA LYS A 44 -14.96 2.38 1.13
C LYS A 44 -14.44 1.12 0.46
N GLU A 45 -13.92 1.25 -0.75
CA GLU A 45 -13.48 0.13 -1.58
C GLU A 45 -11.97 -0.02 -1.46
N CYS A 46 -11.51 -1.27 -1.41
CA CYS A 46 -10.10 -1.61 -1.42
C CYS A 46 -9.84 -2.55 -2.59
N PHE A 47 -8.83 -2.24 -3.39
CA PHE A 47 -8.45 -2.98 -4.57
C PHE A 47 -7.08 -3.60 -4.35
N ILE A 48 -6.97 -4.91 -4.56
CA ILE A 48 -5.68 -5.61 -4.51
C ILE A 48 -5.00 -5.46 -5.86
N LEU A 49 -3.76 -5.00 -5.83
CA LEU A 49 -2.93 -4.84 -7.00
C LEU A 49 -1.82 -5.90 -6.97
N ARG A 50 -1.82 -6.81 -7.94
CA ARG A 50 -0.86 -7.93 -8.05
C ARG A 50 0.20 -7.73 -9.14
N ASP A 51 0.30 -6.52 -9.65
CA ASP A 51 1.17 -6.22 -10.77
C ASP A 51 2.65 -6.07 -10.32
N ASP A 52 3.50 -6.99 -10.77
CA ASP A 52 4.95 -6.94 -10.50
C ASP A 52 5.64 -5.71 -11.12
N VAL A 53 5.09 -5.15 -12.20
CA VAL A 53 5.56 -3.91 -12.82
C VAL A 53 5.29 -2.74 -11.89
N LEU A 54 4.08 -2.68 -11.30
CA LEU A 54 3.74 -1.66 -10.30
C LEU A 54 4.71 -1.72 -9.12
N VAL A 55 4.96 -2.91 -8.57
CA VAL A 55 5.89 -3.08 -7.43
C VAL A 55 7.29 -2.57 -7.76
N LYS A 56 7.80 -2.86 -8.98
CA LYS A 56 9.11 -2.35 -9.44
C LYS A 56 9.11 -0.84 -9.64
N LYS A 57 8.04 -0.28 -10.23
CA LYS A 57 7.88 1.18 -10.40
C LYS A 57 7.87 1.87 -9.02
N MET A 58 7.07 1.38 -8.07
CA MET A 58 6.96 1.93 -6.72
C MET A 58 8.27 1.83 -5.92
N GLY A 59 9.04 0.76 -6.09
CA GLY A 59 10.38 0.65 -5.51
C GLY A 59 11.31 1.78 -5.97
N ARG A 60 11.24 2.18 -7.24
CA ARG A 60 12.03 3.31 -7.79
C ARG A 60 11.51 4.66 -7.31
N LEU A 61 10.19 4.85 -7.33
CA LEU A 61 9.54 6.11 -6.94
C LEU A 61 9.69 6.41 -5.45
N SER A 62 9.75 5.38 -4.60
CA SER A 62 9.99 5.56 -3.16
C SER A 62 11.36 6.14 -2.81
N LEU A 63 12.32 6.10 -3.74
CA LEU A 63 13.67 6.65 -3.59
C LEU A 63 13.80 8.10 -4.08
N SER A 64 12.83 8.61 -4.84
CA SER A 64 12.78 10.00 -5.27
C SER A 64 11.96 10.83 -4.28
N SER A 65 12.58 11.86 -3.70
CA SER A 65 11.92 12.79 -2.75
C SER A 65 10.75 13.59 -3.34
N HIS A 66 10.55 13.50 -4.65
CA HIS A 66 9.45 14.08 -5.43
C HIS A 66 8.94 13.03 -6.41
N GLY A 67 8.37 11.93 -5.91
CA GLY A 67 7.57 11.06 -6.77
C GLY A 67 6.50 11.89 -7.46
N ASP A 68 6.40 11.76 -8.78
CA ASP A 68 5.39 12.47 -9.55
C ASP A 68 4.02 11.81 -9.26
N GLU A 69 3.10 12.58 -8.70
CA GLU A 69 1.73 12.14 -8.37
C GLU A 69 1.05 11.55 -9.60
N GLU A 70 1.24 12.16 -10.78
CA GLU A 70 0.67 11.69 -12.04
C GLU A 70 1.27 10.34 -12.47
N GLU A 71 2.57 10.12 -12.27
CA GLU A 71 3.23 8.86 -12.61
C GLU A 71 2.75 7.72 -11.70
N ILE A 72 2.57 8.00 -10.41
CA ILE A 72 2.05 7.02 -9.44
C ILE A 72 0.60 6.66 -9.77
N LEU A 73 -0.26 7.66 -9.97
CA LEU A 73 -1.67 7.43 -10.29
C LEU A 73 -1.82 6.65 -11.59
N SER A 74 -1.09 7.03 -12.65
CA SER A 74 -1.10 6.30 -13.92
C SER A 74 -0.68 4.84 -13.75
N ALA A 75 0.35 4.56 -12.93
CA ALA A 75 0.76 3.19 -12.65
C ALA A 75 -0.30 2.40 -11.84
N ILE A 76 -1.01 3.06 -10.92
CA ILE A 76 -2.11 2.44 -10.17
C ILE A 76 -3.28 2.10 -11.10
N GLU A 77 -3.66 3.03 -11.99
CA GLU A 77 -4.72 2.82 -12.99
C GLU A 77 -4.40 1.65 -13.92
N GLU A 78 -3.19 1.61 -14.48
CA GLU A 78 -2.71 0.48 -15.29
C GLU A 78 -2.85 -0.86 -14.55
N ALA A 79 -2.50 -0.87 -13.26
CA ALA A 79 -2.57 -2.07 -12.43
C ALA A 79 -4.01 -2.44 -12.03
N LEU A 80 -4.92 -1.47 -11.88
CA LEU A 80 -6.34 -1.70 -11.63
C LEU A 80 -6.97 -2.40 -12.84
N ASP A 81 -6.71 -1.88 -14.04
CA ASP A 81 -7.18 -2.46 -15.30
C ASP A 81 -6.65 -3.88 -15.49
N ALA A 82 -5.35 -4.07 -15.29
CA ALA A 82 -4.71 -5.37 -15.41
C ALA A 82 -5.22 -6.40 -14.38
N ASN A 83 -5.62 -5.96 -13.18
CA ASN A 83 -6.19 -6.82 -12.14
C ASN A 83 -7.72 -6.90 -12.18
N HIS A 84 -8.37 -6.37 -13.22
CA HIS A 84 -9.83 -6.32 -13.36
C HIS A 84 -10.53 -5.79 -12.11
N TYR A 85 -9.95 -4.76 -11.48
CA TYR A 85 -10.49 -4.13 -10.28
C TYR A 85 -10.80 -5.15 -9.17
N LEU A 86 -9.86 -6.05 -8.87
CA LEU A 86 -10.02 -7.06 -7.83
C LEU A 86 -10.25 -6.44 -6.44
N ILE A 87 -11.49 -6.48 -5.97
CA ILE A 87 -11.91 -5.92 -4.67
C ILE A 87 -11.54 -6.84 -3.51
N THR A 88 -11.19 -6.25 -2.38
CA THR A 88 -11.13 -6.86 -1.05
C THR A 88 -11.86 -5.98 -0.03
N GLU A 89 -12.18 -6.54 1.13
CA GLU A 89 -12.70 -5.75 2.24
C GLU A 89 -11.58 -5.10 3.05
N GLU A 90 -11.78 -3.85 3.50
CA GLU A 90 -10.82 -3.14 4.37
C GLU A 90 -10.44 -3.99 5.61
N LYS A 91 -11.39 -4.75 6.16
CA LYS A 91 -11.14 -5.64 7.31
C LYS A 91 -10.04 -6.67 7.07
N ASN A 92 -9.84 -7.09 5.81
CA ASN A 92 -8.79 -8.03 5.44
C ASN A 92 -7.43 -7.33 5.46
N VAL A 93 -7.35 -6.11 4.93
CA VAL A 93 -6.14 -5.27 4.98
C VAL A 93 -5.73 -4.99 6.43
N LEU A 94 -6.71 -4.67 7.30
CA LEU A 94 -6.49 -4.48 8.73
C LEU A 94 -6.06 -5.77 9.44
N LEU A 95 -6.56 -6.94 9.01
CA LEU A 95 -6.14 -8.22 9.55
C LEU A 95 -4.68 -8.52 9.21
N ASP A 96 -4.26 -8.25 7.98
CA ASP A 96 -2.86 -8.42 7.55
C ASP A 96 -1.94 -7.50 8.36
N LEU A 97 -2.31 -6.22 8.48
CA LEU A 97 -1.55 -5.24 9.27
C LEU A 97 -1.44 -5.64 10.75
N ARG A 98 -2.53 -6.16 11.37
CA ARG A 98 -2.50 -6.68 12.75
C ARG A 98 -1.60 -7.90 12.89
N THR A 99 -1.62 -8.79 11.89
CA THR A 99 -0.75 -9.97 11.88
C THR A 99 0.71 -9.54 11.84
N ILE A 100 1.06 -8.65 10.92
CA ILE A 100 2.42 -8.11 10.78
C ILE A 100 2.86 -7.39 12.07
N GLU A 101 1.99 -6.56 12.65
CA GLU A 101 2.27 -5.84 13.90
C GLU A 101 2.58 -6.79 15.06
N LYS A 102 1.79 -7.87 15.22
CA LYS A 102 2.02 -8.91 16.24
C LYS A 102 3.28 -9.72 16.01
N MET A 103 3.68 -9.93 14.76
CA MET A 103 4.91 -10.66 14.45
C MET A 103 6.17 -9.85 14.82
N GLY A 104 6.04 -8.53 15.01
CA GLY A 104 7.06 -7.69 15.63
C GLY A 104 8.44 -7.82 14.98
N GLU A 105 9.48 -7.98 15.78
CA GLU A 105 10.89 -8.05 15.33
C GLU A 105 11.21 -9.23 14.42
N THR A 106 10.34 -10.26 14.38
CA THR A 106 10.53 -11.40 13.46
C THR A 106 10.20 -11.06 12.01
N ALA A 107 9.59 -9.90 11.78
CA ALA A 107 9.14 -9.40 10.50
C ALA A 107 9.91 -8.14 10.11
N LYS A 108 10.78 -8.21 9.11
CA LYS A 108 11.38 -7.01 8.50
C LYS A 108 10.36 -6.43 7.53
N THR A 109 9.64 -5.40 7.98
CA THR A 109 8.54 -4.81 7.23
C THR A 109 8.90 -3.43 6.71
N THR A 110 8.70 -3.24 5.41
CA THR A 110 8.72 -1.94 4.73
C THR A 110 7.31 -1.64 4.26
N ILE A 111 6.84 -0.41 4.47
CA ILE A 111 5.55 0.05 3.95
C ILE A 111 5.76 1.36 3.21
N ASN A 112 5.41 1.35 1.93
CA ASN A 112 5.30 2.56 1.13
C ASN A 112 3.83 2.99 1.17
N TYR A 113 3.60 4.20 1.66
CA TYR A 113 2.28 4.79 1.81
C TYR A 113 2.22 6.10 1.02
N PHE A 114 1.17 6.24 0.23
CA PHE A 114 0.84 7.46 -0.47
C PHE A 114 -0.62 7.82 -0.16
N GLU A 115 -0.84 9.03 0.33
CA GLU A 115 -2.18 9.59 0.56
C GLU A 115 -2.49 10.60 -0.55
N PHE A 116 -3.71 10.51 -1.08
CA PHE A 116 -4.22 11.42 -2.10
C PHE A 116 -5.32 12.26 -1.48
N VAL A 117 -5.12 13.59 -1.50
CA VAL A 117 -6.06 14.54 -0.92
C VAL A 117 -6.48 15.54 -1.99
N ASP A 118 -7.77 15.60 -2.28
CA ASP A 118 -8.38 16.67 -3.07
C ASP A 118 -8.27 17.99 -2.29
N LEU A 119 -7.63 19.00 -2.89
CA LEU A 119 -7.53 20.35 -2.33
C LEU A 119 -8.65 21.27 -2.82
#